data_AF-A0A7Y2API1-F1
#
_entry.id   AF-A0A7Y2API1-F1
#
_cell.length_a   1.000
_cell.length_b   1.000
_cell.length_c   1.000
_cell.angle_alpha   90.00
_cell.angle_beta   90.00
_cell.angle_gamma   90.00
#
_symmetry.space_group_name_H-M   'P 1'
#
loop_
_entity.id
_entity.type
_entity.pdbx_description
1 polymer ?
#
loop_
_entity_poly.entity_id
_entity_poly.type
_entity_poly.pdbx_seq_one_letter_code
_entity_poly.pdbx_strand_id
1 'polypeptide(L)' 'MSGDGQNRIVVAVTGASGAIYAIRLLNILCRTELEVHLTISPSGAAVIGEETGLAIDVRKPDLAALIGHVPA' A
#
# COMPACT_ATOMS: atom_id res chain seq x y z
N MET A 1 15.73 -23.40 -16.86
CA MET A 1 14.96 -23.47 -15.61
C MET A 1 14.22 -22.15 -15.47
N SER A 2 12.92 -22.14 -15.76
CA SER A 2 12.08 -20.94 -15.76
C SER A 2 11.48 -20.76 -14.37
N GLY A 3 11.86 -19.71 -13.65
CA GLY A 3 11.39 -19.42 -12.30
C GLY A 3 10.17 -18.50 -12.34
N ASP A 4 8.97 -19.07 -12.35
CA ASP A 4 7.67 -18.37 -12.39
C ASP A 4 7.27 -17.74 -11.04
N GLY A 5 8.27 -17.33 -10.24
CA GLY A 5 8.09 -17.00 -8.82
C GLY A 5 9.12 -16.07 -8.19
N GLN A 6 9.93 -15.34 -8.95
CA GLN A 6 11.00 -14.50 -8.38
C GLN A 6 10.68 -12.99 -8.27
N ASN A 7 9.55 -12.52 -8.83
CA ASN A 7 9.22 -11.09 -8.87
C ASN A 7 7.90 -10.76 -8.14
N ARG A 8 7.67 -11.33 -6.96
CA ARG A 8 6.47 -11.05 -6.15
C ARG A 8 6.86 -10.53 -4.77
N ILE A 9 6.10 -9.57 -4.25
CA ILE A 9 6.26 -9.06 -2.89
C ILE A 9 4.90 -8.94 -2.21
N VAL A 10 4.82 -9.39 -0.96
CA VAL A 10 3.67 -9.14 -0.09
C VAL A 10 3.98 -7.90 0.76
N VAL A 11 3.08 -6.92 0.73
CA VAL A 11 3.16 -5.72 1.57
C VAL A 11 1.98 -5.74 2.53
N ALA A 12 2.27 -5.83 3.82
CA ALA A 12 1.27 -5.79 4.88
C ALA A 12 1.37 -4.48 5.65
N VAL A 13 0.29 -3.68 5.61
CA VAL A 13 0.20 -2.41 6.33
C VAL A 13 -0.62 -2.60 7.60
N THR A 14 -0.03 -2.25 8.73
CA THR A 14 -0.63 -2.35 10.07
C THR A 14 -0.82 -0.96 10.68
N GLY A 15 -1.44 -0.88 11.86
CA GLY A 15 -1.77 0.39 12.54
C GLY A 15 -0.63 1.01 13.35
N ALA A 16 0.61 0.95 12.85
CA ALA A 16 1.71 1.74 13.40
C ALA A 16 1.78 3.10 12.69
N SER A 17 2.29 4.12 13.38
CA SER A 17 2.50 5.44 12.79
C SER A 17 3.45 5.39 11.58
N GLY A 18 3.32 6.34 10.66
CA GLY A 18 4.17 6.43 9.47
C GLY A 18 3.53 5.81 8.22
N ALA A 19 2.22 5.97 8.06
CA ALA A 19 1.45 5.54 6.88
C ALA A 19 2.07 6.03 5.56
N ILE A 20 2.72 7.21 5.59
CA ILE A 20 3.37 7.77 4.41
C ILE A 20 4.48 6.87 3.84
N TYR A 21 5.16 6.08 4.67
CA TYR A 21 6.18 5.14 4.21
C TYR A 21 5.56 4.01 3.39
N ALA A 22 4.44 3.45 3.84
CA ALA A 22 3.72 2.42 3.10
C ALA A 22 3.20 2.95 1.76
N ILE A 23 2.62 4.16 1.75
CA ILE A 23 2.14 4.84 0.54
C ILE A 23 3.29 5.07 -0.46
N ARG A 24 4.42 5.62 0.01
CA ARG A 24 5.59 5.86 -0.84
C ARG A 24 6.22 4.57 -1.36
N LEU A 25 6.28 3.54 -0.53
CA LEU A 25 6.76 2.22 -0.95
C LEU A 25 5.88 1.66 -2.07
N LEU A 26 4.55 1.66 -1.89
CA LEU A 26 3.60 1.21 -2.90
C LEU A 26 3.73 2.01 -4.20
N ASN A 27 3.87 3.34 -4.11
CA ASN A 27 4.11 4.20 -5.27
C ASN A 27 5.33 3.79 -6.09
N ILE A 28 6.43 3.44 -5.43
CA ILE A 28 7.66 3.01 -6.10
C ILE A 28 7.50 1.60 -6.65
N LEU A 29 6.97 0.65 -5.87
CA LEU A 29 6.81 -0.75 -6.29
C LEU A 29 5.89 -0.87 -7.52
N CYS A 30 4.80 -0.09 -7.58
CA CYS A 30 3.89 -0.07 -8.72
C CYS A 30 4.51 0.51 -10.01
N ARG A 31 5.72 1.09 -9.96
CA ARG A 31 6.49 1.53 -11.13
C ARG A 31 7.50 0.49 -11.61
N THR A 32 7.56 -0.67 -10.96
CA THR A 32 8.45 -1.78 -11.31
C THR A 32 7.64 -2.92 -11.94
N GLU A 33 8.33 -3.95 -12.42
CA GLU A 33 7.71 -5.19 -12.90
C GLU A 33 7.41 -6.19 -11.76
N LEU A 34 7.47 -5.74 -10.50
CA LEU A 34 7.13 -6.57 -9.34
C LEU A 34 5.61 -6.68 -9.17
N GLU A 35 5.13 -7.90 -8.96
CA GLU A 35 3.77 -8.17 -8.54
C GLU A 35 3.61 -7.87 -7.05
N VAL A 36 2.71 -6.96 -6.69
CA VAL A 36 2.48 -6.54 -5.30
C VAL A 36 1.19 -7.13 -4.77
N HIS A 37 1.28 -7.91 -3.70
CA HIS A 37 0.14 -8.42 -2.95
C HIS A 37 -0.03 -7.56 -1.70
N LEU A 38 -0.97 -6.63 -1.75
CA LEU A 38 -1.23 -5.70 -0.65
C LEU A 38 -2.29 -6.23 0.30
N THR A 39 -2.02 -6.15 1.60
CA THR A 39 -3.01 -6.32 2.67
C THR A 39 -2.92 -5.17 3.67
N ILE A 40 -4.07 -4.72 4.17
CA ILE A 40 -4.17 -3.61 5.12
C ILE A 40 -5.11 -4.04 6.25
N SER A 41 -4.65 -3.95 7.49
CA SER A 41 -5.53 -4.21 8.64
C SER A 41 -6.53 -3.05 8.84
N PRO A 42 -7.66 -3.26 9.54
CA PRO A 42 -8.56 -2.16 9.89
C PRO A 42 -7.84 -1.02 10.65
N SER A 43 -6.88 -1.36 11.50
CA SER A 43 -6.05 -0.37 12.20
C SER A 43 -5.07 0.35 11.26
N GLY A 44 -4.51 -0.31 10.25
CA GLY A 44 -3.69 0.33 9.23
C GLY A 44 -4.48 1.31 8.37
N ALA A 45 -5.71 0.94 7.99
CA ALA A 45 -6.62 1.84 7.28
C ALA A 45 -6.98 3.08 8.13
N ALA A 46 -7.18 2.90 9.43
CA ALA A 46 -7.43 4.01 10.36
C ALA A 46 -6.24 4.98 10.44
N VAL A 47 -5.01 4.46 10.63
CA VAL A 47 -3.80 5.31 10.68
C VAL A 47 -3.53 6.02 9.35
N ILE A 48 -3.75 5.35 8.22
CA ILE A 48 -3.67 6.01 6.90
C ILE A 48 -4.62 7.22 6.86
N GLY A 49 -5.87 7.05 7.29
CA GLY A 49 -6.83 8.15 7.31
C GLY A 49 -6.46 9.28 8.27
N GLU A 50 -5.98 8.95 9.46
CA GLU A 50 -5.58 9.93 10.47
C GLU A 50 -4.35 10.75 10.03
N GLU A 51 -3.35 10.11 9.40
CA GLU A 51 -2.12 10.79 9.01
C GLU A 51 -2.18 11.49 7.63
N THR A 52 -3.07 11.04 6.73
CA THR A 52 -3.07 11.52 5.32
C THR A 52 -4.41 12.06 4.84
N GLY A 53 -5.47 11.89 5.61
CA GLY A 53 -6.84 12.26 5.21
C GLY A 53 -7.48 11.32 4.18
N LEU A 54 -6.81 10.23 3.78
CA LEU A 54 -7.36 9.24 2.85
C LEU A 54 -8.35 8.29 3.54
N ALA A 55 -9.52 8.08 2.96
CA ALA A 55 -10.44 7.03 3.39
C ALA A 55 -10.15 5.72 2.64
N ILE A 56 -9.82 4.66 3.37
CA ILE A 56 -9.55 3.32 2.80
C ILE A 56 -10.62 2.32 3.26
N ASP A 57 -11.36 1.75 2.31
CA ASP A 57 -12.16 0.55 2.53
C ASP A 57 -11.30 -0.70 2.27
N VAL A 58 -10.98 -1.45 3.31
CA VAL A 58 -10.12 -2.65 3.20
C VAL A 58 -10.72 -3.77 2.34
N ARG A 59 -12.04 -3.77 2.10
CA ARG A 59 -12.72 -4.77 1.25
C ARG A 59 -12.82 -4.31 -0.21
N LYS A 60 -12.74 -3.01 -0.45
CA LYS A 60 -12.80 -2.40 -1.77
C LYS A 60 -11.91 -1.16 -1.83
N PRO A 61 -10.58 -1.32 -1.73
CA PRO A 61 -9.68 -0.18 -1.65
C PRO A 61 -9.58 0.55 -2.99
N ASP A 62 -9.59 1.87 -2.97
CA ASP A 62 -9.17 2.67 -4.13
C ASP A 62 -7.64 2.74 -4.15
N LEU A 63 -7.05 1.78 -4.87
CA LEU A 63 -5.59 1.69 -4.99
C LEU A 63 -5.01 2.88 -5.77
N ALA A 64 -5.75 3.45 -6.71
CA ALA A 64 -5.26 4.60 -7.48
C ALA A 64 -5.14 5.84 -6.58
N ALA A 65 -6.14 6.09 -5.73
CA ALA A 65 -6.08 7.16 -4.73
C ALA A 65 -4.94 6.94 -3.74
N LEU A 66 -4.75 5.71 -3.25
CA LEU A 66 -3.68 5.37 -2.31
C LEU A 66 -2.28 5.56 -2.92
N ILE A 67 -2.05 4.99 -4.11
CA ILE A 67 -0.76 5.02 -4.81
C ILE A 67 -0.45 6.42 -5.34
N GLY A 68 -1.47 7.17 -5.76
CA GLY A 68 -1.35 8.51 -6.31
C GLY A 68 -1.26 9.63 -5.26
N HIS A 69 -1.35 9.31 -3.98
CA HIS A 69 -1.33 10.32 -2.91
C HIS A 69 -0.01 11.08 -2.87
N VAL A 70 -0.12 12.40 -2.88
CA VAL A 70 1.00 13.33 -2.71
C VAL A 70 0.73 14.11 -1.42
N PRO A 71 1.60 14.01 -0.40
CA PRO A 71 1.48 14.83 0.79
C PRO A 71 1.62 16.31 0.42
N ALA A 72 0.87 17.17 1.12
CA ALA A 72 0.92 18.63 0.96
C ALA A 72 2.29 19.21 1.36
#